data_AF-A0A4Q6EFR9-F1
#
_entry.id   AF-A0A4Q6EFR9-F1
#
_cell.length_a   1.000
_cell.length_b   1.000
_cell.length_c   1.000
_cell.angle_alpha   90.00
_cell.angle_beta   90.00
_cell.angle_gamma   90.00
#
_symmetry.space_group_name_H-M   'P 1'
#
loop_
_entity.id
_entity.type
_entity.pdbx_description
1 polymer ?
#
loop_
_entity_poly.entity_id
_entity_poly.type
_entity_poly.pdbx_seq_one_letter_code
_entity_poly.pdbx_strand_id
1 'polypeptide(L)'
;MKHNSKQPINYNSCVKTAYDKILTQIETLISSIDDAPLRQVLERSNKEIKPGVIIHEFLNALVYLRLECYNENVFAIHYGYEQSDRLTKYYPVTSAFIRSVYKNTAVEYTSINIENCIRTDWVITNCAELFEYIGDRNKHHISRTIKPKPVRKKQILKVA
;
A
#
# COMPACT_ATOMS: atom_id res chain seq x y z
N MET A 1 32.04 4.12 -21.36
CA MET A 1 30.86 3.31 -20.97
C MET A 1 29.60 4.06 -21.38
N LYS A 2 28.76 3.49 -22.24
CA LYS A 2 27.52 4.13 -22.68
C LYS A 2 26.47 3.98 -21.57
N HIS A 3 26.13 5.07 -20.88
CA HIS A 3 24.99 5.09 -19.97
C HIS A 3 23.71 4.88 -20.80
N ASN A 4 23.02 3.78 -20.51
CA ASN A 4 21.83 3.36 -21.21
C ASN A 4 20.63 4.17 -20.69
N SER A 5 20.38 5.34 -21.28
CA SER A 5 19.38 6.34 -20.86
C SER A 5 17.91 5.90 -20.91
N LYS A 6 17.63 4.61 -21.20
CA LYS A 6 16.28 4.01 -21.21
C LYS A 6 15.93 3.26 -19.91
N GLN A 7 16.87 3.09 -18.98
CA GLN A 7 16.64 2.32 -17.75
C GLN A 7 15.57 2.89 -16.78
N PRO A 8 15.43 4.21 -16.54
CA PRO A 8 14.52 4.69 -15.49
C PRO A 8 13.03 4.49 -15.85
N ILE A 9 12.65 4.57 -17.13
CA ILE A 9 11.25 4.44 -17.56
C ILE A 9 10.72 3.03 -17.35
N ASN A 10 11.49 2.00 -17.74
CA ASN A 10 11.10 0.61 -17.57
C ASN A 10 11.10 0.21 -16.09
N TYR A 11 12.09 0.69 -15.33
CA TYR A 11 12.17 0.53 -13.88
C TYR A 11 10.92 1.06 -13.18
N ASN A 12 10.62 2.35 -13.36
CA ASN A 12 9.49 3.00 -12.72
C ASN A 12 8.16 2.36 -13.10
N SER A 13 8.01 1.92 -14.35
CA SER A 13 6.80 1.22 -14.78
C SER A 13 6.62 -0.13 -14.06
N CYS A 14 7.71 -0.87 -13.83
CA CYS A 14 7.68 -2.11 -13.07
C CYS A 14 7.37 -1.85 -11.59
N VAL A 15 8.02 -0.87 -10.97
CA VAL A 15 7.74 -0.46 -9.58
C VAL A 15 6.29 -0.02 -9.43
N LYS A 16 5.78 0.81 -10.34
CA LYS A 16 4.38 1.25 -10.31
C LYS A 16 3.41 0.08 -10.44
N THR A 17 3.72 -0.89 -11.31
CA THR A 17 2.91 -2.10 -11.46
C THR A 17 2.88 -2.92 -10.17
N ALA A 18 4.03 -3.08 -9.51
CA ALA A 18 4.11 -3.75 -8.21
C ALA A 18 3.31 -2.98 -7.14
N TYR A 19 3.46 -1.67 -7.08
CA TYR A 19 2.72 -0.78 -6.19
C TYR A 19 1.20 -0.91 -6.36
N ASP A 20 0.70 -0.83 -7.59
CA ASP A 20 -0.74 -0.89 -7.89
C ASP A 20 -1.32 -2.28 -7.54
N LYS A 21 -0.54 -3.36 -7.70
CA LYS A 21 -0.91 -4.72 -7.24
C LYS A 21 -0.99 -4.80 -5.72
N ILE A 22 -0.03 -4.23 -5.01
CA ILE A 22 -0.01 -4.18 -3.55
C ILE A 22 -1.23 -3.39 -3.05
N LEU A 23 -1.48 -2.21 -3.61
CA LEU A 23 -2.62 -1.36 -3.27
C LEU A 23 -3.95 -2.11 -3.43
N THR A 24 -4.16 -2.76 -4.58
CA THR A 24 -5.38 -3.55 -4.84
C THR A 24 -5.58 -4.68 -3.81
N GLN A 25 -4.48 -5.35 -3.42
CA GLN A 25 -4.52 -6.43 -2.43
C GLN A 25 -4.86 -5.88 -1.03
N ILE A 26 -4.30 -4.74 -0.64
CA ILE A 26 -4.61 -4.06 0.63
C ILE A 26 -6.07 -3.65 0.69
N GLU A 27 -6.59 -3.00 -0.36
CA GLU A 27 -7.99 -2.59 -0.39
C GLU A 27 -8.93 -3.78 -0.23
N THR A 28 -8.57 -4.91 -0.84
CA THR A 28 -9.30 -6.17 -0.68
C THR A 28 -9.25 -6.67 0.76
N LEU A 29 -8.07 -6.64 1.40
CA LEU A 29 -7.93 -7.03 2.81
C LEU A 29 -8.77 -6.13 3.72
N ILE A 30 -8.71 -4.81 3.53
CA ILE A 30 -9.46 -3.84 4.33
C ILE A 30 -10.97 -4.00 4.10
N SER A 31 -11.42 -4.27 2.88
CA SER A 31 -12.85 -4.53 2.58
C SER A 31 -13.41 -5.75 3.33
N SER A 32 -12.55 -6.65 3.81
CA SER A 32 -12.94 -7.83 4.57
C SER A 32 -13.04 -7.61 6.08
N ILE A 33 -12.61 -6.45 6.58
CA ILE A 33 -12.71 -6.09 8.00
C ILE A 33 -14.16 -5.72 8.30
N ASP A 34 -14.78 -6.32 9.31
CA ASP A 34 -16.18 -6.01 9.68
C ASP A 34 -16.33 -4.62 10.32
N ASP A 35 -15.32 -4.20 11.06
CA ASP A 35 -15.25 -2.94 11.80
C ASP A 35 -15.18 -1.73 10.85
N ALA A 36 -16.27 -0.95 10.79
CA ALA A 36 -16.42 0.14 9.82
C ALA A 36 -15.38 1.26 9.96
N PRO A 37 -15.07 1.76 11.18
CA PRO A 37 -13.95 2.67 11.41
C PRO A 37 -12.63 2.24 10.77
N LEU A 38 -12.26 0.96 10.85
CA LEU A 38 -10.99 0.45 10.29
C LEU A 38 -10.97 0.39 8.76
N ARG A 39 -12.11 0.58 8.11
CA ARG A 39 -12.22 0.70 6.64
C ARG A 39 -12.10 2.15 6.14
N GLN A 40 -11.97 3.12 7.04
CA GLN A 40 -11.66 4.49 6.65
C GLN A 40 -10.21 4.57 6.18
N VAL A 41 -9.98 5.31 5.11
CA VAL A 41 -8.66 5.49 4.51
C VAL A 41 -8.46 6.96 4.15
N LEU A 42 -7.21 7.40 4.24
CA LEU A 42 -6.73 8.68 3.77
C LEU A 42 -5.86 8.45 2.55
N GLU A 43 -6.18 9.12 1.46
CA GLU A 43 -5.41 9.01 0.22
C GLU A 43 -5.02 10.36 -0.33
N ARG A 44 -3.82 10.44 -0.91
CA ARG A 44 -3.46 11.56 -1.78
C ARG A 44 -2.77 11.05 -3.03
N SER A 45 -2.88 11.84 -4.09
CA SER A 45 -2.19 11.58 -5.34
C SER A 45 -1.61 12.88 -5.90
N ASN A 46 -0.47 12.77 -6.56
CA ASN A 46 0.14 13.84 -7.32
C ASN A 46 0.53 13.32 -8.71
N LYS A 47 0.30 14.13 -9.73
CA LYS A 47 0.67 13.79 -11.11
C LYS A 47 2.11 14.18 -11.45
N GLU A 48 2.73 15.04 -10.64
CA GLU A 48 4.11 15.47 -10.85
C GLU A 48 5.09 14.34 -10.53
N ILE A 49 6.00 14.07 -11.47
CA ILE A 49 7.09 13.13 -11.29
C ILE A 49 8.39 13.93 -11.16
N LYS A 50 8.76 14.26 -9.92
CA LYS A 50 9.99 14.96 -9.57
C LYS A 50 10.58 14.38 -8.29
N PRO A 51 11.90 14.40 -8.09
CA PRO A 51 12.52 13.88 -6.88
C PRO A 51 11.93 14.51 -5.61
N GLY A 52 11.63 13.69 -4.61
CA GLY A 52 10.98 14.07 -3.35
C GLY A 52 9.46 14.25 -3.45
N VAL A 53 8.85 14.05 -4.63
CA VAL A 53 7.39 14.16 -4.78
C VAL A 53 6.72 12.81 -4.51
N ILE A 54 5.69 12.88 -3.68
CA ILE A 54 4.82 11.74 -3.36
C ILE A 54 3.79 11.61 -4.47
N ILE A 55 3.89 10.52 -5.22
CA ILE A 55 3.02 10.23 -6.36
C ILE A 55 1.68 9.71 -5.87
N HIS A 56 1.71 8.79 -4.91
CA HIS A 56 0.52 8.26 -4.26
C HIS A 56 0.82 7.91 -2.82
N GLU A 57 -0.13 8.15 -1.93
CA GLU A 57 -0.03 7.71 -0.55
C GLU A 57 -1.41 7.21 -0.10
N PHE A 58 -1.38 6.02 0.51
CA PHE A 58 -2.50 5.32 1.08
C PHE A 58 -2.21 5.10 2.57
N LEU A 59 -3.17 5.44 3.41
CA LEU A 59 -3.06 5.27 4.85
C LEU A 59 -4.40 4.82 5.43
N ASN A 60 -4.38 3.79 6.27
CA ASN A 60 -5.45 3.48 7.20
C ASN A 60 -4.85 3.20 8.58
N ALA A 61 -5.68 2.96 9.58
CA ALA A 61 -5.22 2.67 10.94
C ALA A 61 -4.37 1.40 11.09
N LEU A 62 -4.27 0.55 10.07
CA LEU A 62 -3.52 -0.72 10.12
C LEU A 62 -2.28 -0.75 9.23
N VAL A 63 -2.29 -0.03 8.12
CA VAL A 63 -1.24 -0.08 7.11
C VAL A 63 -1.00 1.28 6.47
N TYR A 64 0.23 1.45 6.02
CA TYR A 64 0.72 2.61 5.30
C TYR A 64 1.42 2.17 4.03
N LEU A 65 1.15 2.86 2.92
CA LEU A 65 1.77 2.57 1.63
C LEU A 65 1.95 3.87 0.84
N ARG A 66 3.19 4.20 0.47
CA ARG A 66 3.52 5.39 -0.33
C ARG A 66 4.37 5.03 -1.53
N LEU A 67 4.03 5.61 -2.68
CA LEU A 67 4.86 5.68 -3.87
C LEU A 67 5.47 7.07 -3.97
N GLU A 68 6.79 7.13 -4.00
CA GLU A 68 7.56 8.37 -4.07
C GLU A 68 8.47 8.34 -5.30
N CYS A 69 8.64 9.50 -5.95
CA CYS A 69 9.70 9.70 -6.92
C CYS A 69 10.96 10.10 -6.14
N TYR A 70 11.91 9.18 -6.03
CA TYR A 70 13.16 9.37 -5.30
C TYR A 70 14.23 10.04 -6.18
N ASN A 71 15.47 10.08 -5.69
CA ASN A 71 16.60 10.62 -6.43
C ASN A 71 16.72 10.00 -7.84
N GLU A 72 17.23 10.79 -8.79
CA GLU A 72 17.41 10.37 -10.18
C GLU A 72 16.10 9.98 -10.90
N ASN A 73 14.95 10.45 -10.40
CA ASN A 73 13.61 10.13 -10.90
C ASN A 73 13.26 8.64 -10.81
N VAL A 74 13.83 7.90 -9.85
CA VAL A 74 13.55 6.48 -9.66
C VAL A 74 12.41 6.31 -8.65
N PHE A 75 11.45 5.43 -8.90
CA PHE A 75 10.33 5.20 -7.99
C PHE A 75 10.75 4.35 -6.79
N ALA A 76 10.27 4.73 -5.62
CA ALA A 76 10.47 4.03 -4.36
C ALA A 76 9.14 3.79 -3.65
N ILE A 77 9.05 2.65 -2.96
CA ILE A 77 7.88 2.24 -2.18
C ILE A 77 8.26 2.30 -0.70
N HIS A 78 7.53 3.12 0.05
CA HIS A 78 7.58 3.12 1.51
C HIS A 78 6.36 2.39 2.06
N TYR A 79 6.54 1.69 3.17
CA TYR A 79 5.45 0.96 3.79
C TYR A 79 5.52 1.04 5.32
N GLY A 80 4.39 0.76 5.94
CA GLY A 80 4.26 0.68 7.39
C GLY A 80 3.07 -0.16 7.78
N TYR A 81 3.09 -0.67 9.00
CA TYR A 81 2.04 -1.52 9.53
C TYR A 81 1.88 -1.25 11.03
N GLU A 82 0.65 -1.34 11.51
CA GLU A 82 0.36 -1.19 12.93
C GLU A 82 0.96 -2.36 13.72
N GLN A 83 1.96 -2.05 14.53
CA GLN A 83 2.57 -2.98 15.47
C GLN A 83 1.79 -2.89 16.77
N SER A 84 0.93 -3.88 17.04
CA SER A 84 0.14 -3.89 18.27
C SER A 84 0.10 -5.27 18.90
N ASP A 85 0.47 -5.32 20.17
CA ASP A 85 0.32 -6.48 21.06
C ASP A 85 -1.17 -6.76 21.38
N ARG A 86 -2.04 -5.76 21.13
CA ARG A 86 -3.47 -5.77 21.49
C ARG A 86 -4.40 -6.12 20.32
N LEU A 87 -3.91 -6.11 19.08
CA LEU A 87 -4.71 -6.34 17.86
C LEU A 87 -4.45 -7.73 17.23
N THR A 88 -4.41 -8.79 18.03
CA THR A 88 -4.32 -10.18 17.54
C THR A 88 -5.32 -10.49 16.43
N LYS A 89 -6.52 -9.89 16.50
CA LYS A 89 -7.59 -10.04 15.49
C LYS A 89 -7.20 -9.53 14.09
N TYR A 90 -6.40 -8.47 13.99
CA TYR A 90 -6.05 -7.84 12.69
C TYR A 90 -4.62 -8.11 12.25
N TYR A 91 -3.84 -8.84 13.06
CA TYR A 91 -2.53 -9.37 12.67
C TYR A 91 -2.53 -10.11 11.31
N PRO A 92 -3.57 -10.89 10.93
CA PRO A 92 -3.63 -11.49 9.60
C PRO A 92 -3.62 -10.46 8.46
N VAL A 93 -4.22 -9.27 8.66
CA VAL A 93 -4.25 -8.19 7.66
C VAL A 93 -2.87 -7.58 7.49
N THR A 94 -2.23 -7.16 8.58
CA THR A 94 -0.89 -6.55 8.53
C THR A 94 0.16 -7.55 8.01
N SER A 95 0.09 -8.81 8.44
CA SER A 95 0.96 -9.87 7.93
C SER A 95 0.75 -10.16 6.43
N ALA A 96 -0.51 -10.21 5.97
CA ALA A 96 -0.82 -10.42 4.56
C ALA A 96 -0.34 -9.23 3.70
N PHE A 97 -0.46 -8.01 4.23
CA PHE A 97 0.09 -6.83 3.60
C PHE A 97 1.62 -6.89 3.46
N ILE A 98 2.35 -7.18 4.53
CA ILE A 98 3.82 -7.29 4.48
C ILE A 98 4.25 -8.35 3.46
N ARG A 99 3.59 -9.52 3.46
CA ARG A 99 3.84 -10.57 2.46
C ARG A 99 3.53 -10.10 1.03
N SER A 100 2.49 -9.29 0.85
CA SER A 100 2.16 -8.70 -0.45
C SER A 100 3.28 -7.79 -0.95
N VAL A 101 3.84 -6.94 -0.09
CA VAL A 101 4.98 -6.07 -0.44
C VAL A 101 6.12 -6.90 -0.98
N TYR A 102 6.64 -7.83 -0.16
CA TYR A 102 7.80 -8.65 -0.56
C TYR A 102 7.51 -9.50 -1.80
N LYS A 103 6.34 -10.14 -1.88
CA LYS A 103 5.99 -10.97 -3.04
C LYS A 103 5.96 -10.18 -4.34
N ASN A 104 5.39 -8.97 -4.34
CA ASN A 104 5.22 -8.21 -5.57
C ASN A 104 6.48 -7.46 -6.01
N THR A 105 7.49 -7.33 -5.14
CA THR A 105 8.77 -6.68 -5.47
C THR A 105 9.96 -7.62 -5.55
N ALA A 106 9.81 -8.88 -5.15
CA ALA A 106 10.86 -9.89 -5.27
C ALA A 106 11.21 -10.18 -6.73
N VAL A 107 12.50 -10.39 -6.98
CA VAL A 107 13.07 -10.50 -8.32
C VAL A 107 12.40 -11.60 -9.16
N GLU A 108 11.97 -12.69 -8.52
CA GLU A 108 11.32 -13.85 -9.16
C GLU A 108 9.96 -13.52 -9.77
N TYR A 109 9.31 -12.44 -9.33
CA TYR A 109 7.97 -12.03 -9.76
C TYR A 109 7.97 -10.76 -10.62
N THR A 110 9.14 -10.24 -10.95
CA THR A 110 9.32 -8.97 -11.66
C THR A 110 10.14 -9.17 -12.94
N SER A 111 9.82 -8.43 -14.00
CA SER A 111 10.52 -8.54 -15.28
C SER A 111 11.93 -7.95 -15.25
N ILE A 112 12.21 -7.11 -14.27
CA ILE A 112 13.48 -6.46 -13.99
C ILE A 112 13.65 -6.40 -12.49
N ASN A 113 14.88 -6.49 -11.99
CA ASN A 113 15.12 -6.42 -10.55
C ASN A 113 14.75 -5.02 -10.01
N ILE A 114 13.70 -4.99 -9.20
CA ILE A 114 13.21 -3.79 -8.49
C ILE A 114 13.22 -3.98 -6.97
N GLU A 115 13.92 -4.97 -6.43
CA GLU A 115 13.89 -5.27 -4.99
C GLU A 115 14.33 -4.07 -4.14
N ASN A 116 15.29 -3.31 -4.67
CA ASN A 116 15.81 -2.08 -4.07
C ASN A 116 14.82 -0.90 -4.09
N CYS A 117 13.63 -1.04 -4.70
CA CYS A 117 12.60 -0.01 -4.64
C CYS A 117 11.95 0.09 -3.25
N ILE A 118 12.02 -0.97 -2.44
CA ILE A 118 11.47 -0.98 -1.09
C ILE A 118 12.38 -0.21 -0.13
N ARG A 119 11.80 0.79 0.54
CA ARG A 119 12.49 1.60 1.56
C ARG A 119 12.22 1.02 2.94
N THR A 120 13.22 0.34 3.48
CA THR A 120 13.19 -0.26 4.83
C THR A 120 13.85 0.61 5.88
N ASP A 121 14.52 1.69 5.47
CA ASP A 121 15.16 2.68 6.34
C ASP A 121 14.16 3.49 7.17
N TRP A 122 12.88 3.51 6.75
CA TRP A 122 11.82 4.19 7.46
C TRP A 122 10.50 3.42 7.36
N VAL A 123 10.33 2.43 8.25
CA VAL A 123 9.08 1.67 8.39
C VAL A 123 8.24 2.29 9.50
N ILE A 124 6.99 2.65 9.18
CA ILE A 124 6.05 3.23 10.15
C ILE A 124 5.38 2.09 10.91
N THR A 125 5.50 2.08 12.25
CA THR A 125 4.93 1.04 13.11
C THR A 125 3.66 1.46 13.87
N ASN A 126 3.34 2.76 13.87
CA ASN A 126 2.17 3.33 14.54
C ASN A 126 1.24 3.98 13.49
N CYS A 127 0.60 3.16 12.65
CA CYS A 127 -0.29 3.62 11.59
C CYS A 127 -1.56 4.28 12.13
N ALA A 128 -2.10 3.81 13.26
CA ALA A 128 -3.28 4.40 13.88
C ALA A 128 -3.03 5.86 14.30
N GLU A 129 -1.94 6.10 15.01
CA GLU A 129 -1.52 7.45 15.44
C GLU A 129 -1.26 8.36 14.23
N LEU A 130 -0.61 7.84 13.19
CA LEU A 130 -0.38 8.60 11.96
C LEU A 130 -1.69 8.96 11.24
N PHE A 131 -2.66 8.03 11.22
CA PHE A 131 -3.96 8.25 10.60
C PHE A 131 -4.71 9.39 11.28
N GLU A 132 -4.77 9.40 12.61
CA GLU A 132 -5.38 10.48 13.38
C GLU A 132 -4.64 11.81 13.14
N TYR A 133 -3.32 11.80 13.24
CA TYR A 133 -2.50 13.00 13.03
C TYR A 133 -2.71 13.64 11.66
N ILE A 134 -2.74 12.83 10.59
CA ILE A 134 -2.96 13.32 9.22
C ILE A 134 -4.42 13.74 9.03
N GLY A 135 -5.37 12.94 9.53
CA GLY A 135 -6.80 13.22 9.43
C GLY A 135 -7.19 14.58 10.01
N ASP A 136 -6.58 14.96 11.13
CA ASP A 136 -6.88 16.22 11.81
C ASP A 136 -6.23 17.46 11.16
N ARG A 137 -5.16 17.27 10.38
CA ARG A 137 -4.26 18.38 10.01
C ARG A 137 -4.08 18.60 8.52
N ASN A 138 -4.31 17.59 7.67
CA ASN A 138 -3.83 17.62 6.29
C ASN A 138 -4.94 17.89 5.28
N LYS A 139 -4.78 18.96 4.49
CA LYS A 139 -5.71 19.35 3.41
C LYS A 139 -5.49 18.58 2.10
N HIS A 140 -4.41 17.81 1.99
CA HIS A 140 -4.03 17.13 0.75
C HIS A 140 -4.59 15.72 0.63
N HIS A 141 -5.09 15.15 1.73
CA HIS A 141 -5.67 13.82 1.76
C HIS A 141 -7.18 13.89 1.58
N ILE A 142 -7.69 13.00 0.75
CA ILE A 142 -9.11 12.74 0.60
C ILE A 142 -9.44 11.57 1.51
N SER A 143 -10.38 11.79 2.44
CA SER A 143 -10.93 10.71 3.25
C SER A 143 -12.00 9.95 2.46
N ARG A 144 -11.92 8.63 2.47
CA ARG A 144 -12.98 7.76 1.93
C ARG A 144 -13.11 6.49 2.76
N THR A 145 -14.22 5.79 2.59
CA THR A 145 -14.46 4.50 3.23
C THR A 145 -14.44 3.38 2.20
N ILE A 146 -13.67 2.33 2.45
CA ILE A 146 -13.68 1.11 1.64
C ILE A 146 -14.99 0.35 1.91
N LYS A 147 -15.71 0.03 0.84
CA LYS A 147 -16.97 -0.72 0.94
C LYS A 147 -16.70 -2.16 1.41
N PRO A 148 -17.56 -2.73 2.26
CA PRO A 148 -17.41 -4.11 2.68
C PRO A 148 -17.56 -5.07 1.51
N LYS A 149 -16.84 -6.19 1.55
CA LYS A 149 -16.99 -7.26 0.56
C LYS A 149 -18.40 -7.87 0.66
N PRO A 150 -19.13 -8.05 -0.45
CA PRO A 150 -20.44 -8.68 -0.40
C PRO A 150 -20.32 -10.12 0.08
N VAL A 151 -21.00 -10.44 1.18
CA VAL A 151 -21.09 -11.81 1.69
C VAL A 151 -21.94 -12.60 0.71
N ARG A 152 -21.32 -13.52 -0.05
CA ARG A 152 -22.08 -14.49 -0.86
C ARG A 152 -22.87 -15.37 0.11
N LYS A 153 -24.18 -15.14 0.24
CA LYS A 153 -25.07 -16.05 0.95
C LYS A 153 -24.97 -17.41 0.26
N LYS A 154 -24.39 -18.41 0.93
CA LYS A 154 -24.46 -19.80 0.47
C LYS A 154 -25.95 -20.14 0.38
N GLN A 155 -26.46 -20.41 -0.83
CA GLN A 155 -27.75 -21.06 -0.98
C GLN A 155 -27.62 -22.42 -0.32
N ILE A 156 -28.26 -22.59 0.83
CA ILE A 156 -28.48 -23.91 1.40
C ILE A 156 -29.42 -24.59 0.42
N LEU A 157 -28.90 -25.54 -0.36
CA LEU A 157 -29.75 -26.44 -1.14
C LEU A 157 -30.59 -27.22 -0.13
N LYS A 158 -31.91 -27.00 -0.14
CA LYS A 158 -32.86 -27.88 0.53
C LYS A 158 -32.72 -29.25 -0.12
N VAL A 159 -32.21 -30.22 0.63
CA VAL A 159 -32.35 -31.63 0.26
C VAL A 159 -33.82 -31.97 0.49
N ALA A 160 -34.53 -32.27 -0.60
CA ALA A 160 -35.87 -32.82 -0.60
C ALA A 160 -35.78 -34.35 -0.67
#